data_AF-A0A920YLP0-F1
#
_entry.id   AF-A0A920YLP0-F1
#
_cell.length_a   1.000
_cell.length_b   1.000
_cell.length_c   1.000
_cell.angle_alpha   90.00
_cell.angle_beta   90.00
_cell.angle_gamma   90.00
#
_symmetry.space_group_name_H-M   'P 1'
#
loop_
_entity.id
_entity.type
_entity.pdbx_description
1 polymer ?
#
loop_
_entity_poly.entity_id
_entity_poly.type
_entity_poly.pdbx_seq_one_letter_code
_entity_poly.pdbx_strand_id
1 'polypeptide(L)'
;MVVKVPLRTHLITPQDDIVQVVERYAGRIAAPGDLIVLAESVVAISQGRIFRPEEVKAGRLARLLCRYTKRHGSLTSPATMQLAMDEVGTWRILLAAAAGAVGRLLRRPGYFYRVAGLPVALIDDVAGTMPPFHAHIVLGPRHADQVAQAVADRLGVDTVIVDANDLGKVDVVGASRGVPRRLVSSLLTDNPCGNYEQQTPLTVVKAYRQAAGREGRTA
;
A
#
# COMPACT_ATOMS: atom_id res chain seq x y z
N MET A 1 24.11 7.15 6.92
CA MET A 1 22.72 7.56 7.15
C MET A 1 22.15 8.06 5.84
N VAL A 2 21.00 7.55 5.41
CA VAL A 2 20.34 7.95 4.16
C VAL A 2 19.43 9.13 4.44
N VAL A 3 19.53 10.20 3.64
CA VAL A 3 18.67 11.39 3.81
C VAL A 3 17.31 11.10 3.19
N LYS A 4 16.24 11.36 3.95
CA LYS A 4 14.85 11.19 3.52
C LYS A 4 14.16 12.54 3.61
N VAL A 5 13.56 12.98 2.52
CA VAL A 5 12.91 14.27 2.41
C VAL A 5 11.41 14.03 2.20
N PRO A 6 10.60 14.02 3.28
CA PRO A 6 9.15 13.89 3.17
C PRO A 6 8.56 15.16 2.57
N LEU A 7 7.69 15.01 1.58
CA LEU A 7 7.12 16.12 0.81
C LEU A 7 5.64 16.25 1.11
N ARG A 8 5.25 17.41 1.65
CA ARG A 8 3.85 17.74 1.87
C ARG A 8 3.15 18.02 0.55
N THR A 9 2.02 17.37 0.32
CA THR A 9 1.19 17.57 -0.88
C THR A 9 -0.12 18.28 -0.54
N HIS A 10 -0.90 18.64 -1.57
CA HIS A 10 -2.33 18.85 -1.38
C HIS A 10 -3.00 17.51 -1.02
N LEU A 11 -4.28 17.57 -0.63
CA LEU A 11 -5.10 16.38 -0.45
C LEU A 11 -5.32 15.72 -1.82
N ILE A 12 -4.70 14.58 -2.05
CA ILE A 12 -4.85 13.81 -3.30
C ILE A 12 -6.25 13.21 -3.33
N THR A 13 -6.96 13.37 -4.44
CA THR A 13 -8.31 12.88 -4.65
C THR A 13 -8.41 12.04 -5.93
N PRO A 14 -9.56 11.39 -6.19
CA PRO A 14 -9.78 10.66 -7.46
C PRO A 14 -9.73 11.54 -8.72
N GLN A 15 -9.63 12.86 -8.60
CA GLN A 15 -9.51 13.77 -9.73
C GLN A 15 -8.06 14.03 -10.14
N ASP A 16 -7.09 13.60 -9.31
CA ASP A 16 -5.69 13.84 -9.54
C ASP A 16 -5.03 12.71 -10.35
N ASP A 17 -4.15 13.10 -11.28
CA ASP A 17 -3.21 12.18 -11.92
C ASP A 17 -1.96 12.05 -11.03
N ILE A 18 -1.71 10.85 -10.51
CA ILE A 18 -0.63 10.63 -9.55
C ILE A 18 0.76 10.92 -10.12
N VAL A 19 0.98 10.76 -11.43
CA VAL A 19 2.26 11.05 -12.07
C VAL A 19 2.48 12.57 -12.11
N GLN A 20 1.45 13.34 -12.44
CA GLN A 20 1.49 14.81 -12.39
C GLN A 20 1.68 15.34 -10.98
N VAL A 21 1.05 14.72 -9.97
CA VAL A 21 1.27 15.06 -8.56
C VAL A 21 2.73 14.84 -8.19
N VAL A 22 3.30 13.68 -8.51
CA VAL A 22 4.71 13.39 -8.22
C VAL A 22 5.62 14.40 -8.92
N GLU A 23 5.40 14.68 -10.20
CA GLU A 23 6.19 15.66 -10.92
C GLU A 23 6.16 17.03 -10.24
N ARG A 24 4.97 17.49 -9.86
CA ARG A 24 4.77 18.80 -9.22
C ARG A 24 5.55 18.94 -7.92
N TYR A 25 5.52 17.92 -7.06
CA TYR A 25 6.11 18.01 -5.72
C TYR A 25 7.55 17.51 -5.66
N ALA A 26 7.88 16.43 -6.36
CA ALA A 26 9.20 15.80 -6.31
C ALA A 26 10.15 16.30 -7.41
N GLY A 27 9.64 16.81 -8.54
CA GLY A 27 10.44 17.04 -9.75
C GLY A 27 11.62 18.01 -9.59
N ARG A 28 11.55 18.96 -8.63
CA ARG A 28 12.65 19.90 -8.33
C ARG A 28 13.57 19.45 -7.19
N ILE A 29 13.22 18.35 -6.51
CA ILE A 29 13.89 17.86 -5.30
C ILE A 29 14.63 16.54 -5.58
N ALA A 30 14.00 15.68 -6.38
CA ALA A 30 14.55 14.43 -6.83
C ALA A 30 15.61 14.67 -7.92
N ALA A 31 16.69 13.90 -7.85
CA ALA A 31 17.77 13.89 -8.82
C ALA A 31 18.09 12.44 -9.23
N PRO A 32 18.75 12.21 -10.38
CA PRO A 32 19.20 10.88 -10.77
C PRO A 32 20.00 10.18 -9.66
N GLY A 33 19.63 8.93 -9.36
CA GLY A 33 20.22 8.13 -8.28
C GLY A 33 19.50 8.22 -6.93
N ASP A 34 18.49 9.09 -6.81
CA ASP A 34 17.54 9.07 -5.71
C ASP A 34 16.44 8.02 -5.92
N LEU A 35 15.57 7.86 -4.92
CA LEU A 35 14.36 7.04 -4.98
C LEU A 35 13.16 7.88 -4.55
N ILE A 36 12.12 7.91 -5.37
CA ILE A 36 10.81 8.44 -5.01
C ILE A 36 9.98 7.33 -4.38
N VAL A 37 9.49 7.58 -3.17
CA VAL A 37 8.64 6.67 -2.41
C VAL A 37 7.24 7.27 -2.33
N LEU A 38 6.25 6.52 -2.77
CA LEU A 38 4.83 6.85 -2.69
C LEU A 38 4.13 5.94 -1.69
N ALA A 39 3.28 6.51 -0.85
CA ALA A 39 2.34 5.76 -0.04
C ALA A 39 1.30 5.08 -0.94
N GLU A 40 1.03 3.81 -0.68
CA GLU A 40 0.13 2.99 -1.46
C GLU A 40 -1.32 3.51 -1.47
N SER A 41 -1.79 3.99 -0.33
CA SER A 41 -3.15 4.52 -0.16
C SER A 41 -3.45 5.73 -1.05
N VAL A 42 -2.50 6.64 -1.27
CA VAL A 42 -2.74 7.80 -2.14
C VAL A 42 -2.80 7.43 -3.62
N VAL A 43 -2.05 6.39 -4.02
CA VAL A 43 -2.14 5.86 -5.38
C VAL A 43 -3.51 5.24 -5.58
N ALA A 44 -3.99 4.45 -4.62
CA ALA A 44 -5.34 3.90 -4.64
C ALA A 44 -6.43 4.99 -4.69
N ILE A 45 -6.31 6.04 -3.89
CA ILE A 45 -7.24 7.18 -3.87
C ILE A 45 -7.27 7.89 -5.22
N SER A 46 -6.10 8.17 -5.83
CA SER A 46 -6.04 8.79 -7.17
C SER A 46 -6.69 7.93 -8.26
N GLN A 47 -6.76 6.61 -8.06
CA GLN A 47 -7.44 5.67 -8.95
C GLN A 47 -8.94 5.54 -8.67
N GLY A 48 -9.49 6.30 -7.71
CA GLY A 48 -10.89 6.20 -7.29
C GLY A 48 -11.22 4.91 -6.53
N ARG A 49 -10.23 4.25 -5.93
CA ARG A 49 -10.40 2.96 -5.23
C ARG A 49 -10.79 3.13 -3.77
N ILE A 50 -11.72 4.05 -3.53
CA ILE A 50 -12.28 4.38 -2.22
C ILE A 50 -13.79 4.23 -2.23
N PHE A 51 -14.33 3.61 -1.19
CA PHE A 51 -15.74 3.27 -1.10
C PHE A 51 -16.29 3.62 0.27
N ARG A 52 -17.46 4.25 0.32
CA ARG A 52 -18.18 4.38 1.58
C ARG A 52 -18.81 3.04 1.95
N PRO A 53 -18.64 2.54 3.18
CA PRO A 53 -19.23 1.27 3.60
C PRO A 53 -20.73 1.16 3.32
N GLU A 54 -21.47 2.26 3.47
CA GLU A 54 -22.90 2.36 3.22
C GLU A 54 -23.30 2.22 1.75
N GLU A 55 -22.38 2.51 0.81
CA GLU A 55 -22.61 2.37 -0.63
C GLU A 55 -22.39 0.93 -1.11
N VAL A 56 -21.69 0.11 -0.31
CA VAL A 56 -21.37 -1.27 -0.66
C VAL A 56 -22.55 -2.20 -0.39
N LYS A 57 -23.10 -2.78 -1.45
CA LYS A 57 -24.21 -3.76 -1.36
C LYS A 57 -23.70 -5.15 -0.96
N ALA A 58 -23.44 -5.35 0.33
CA ALA A 58 -22.95 -6.63 0.85
C ALA A 58 -23.99 -7.76 0.74
N GLY A 59 -23.61 -8.85 0.05
CA GLY A 59 -24.39 -10.06 -0.07
C GLY A 59 -24.46 -10.89 1.22
N ARG A 60 -25.33 -11.92 1.22
CA ARG A 60 -25.48 -12.82 2.38
C ARG A 60 -24.17 -13.53 2.74
N LEU A 61 -23.40 -13.91 1.72
CA LEU A 61 -22.13 -14.59 1.91
C LEU A 61 -21.08 -13.69 2.58
N ALA A 62 -20.95 -12.44 2.14
CA ALA A 62 -20.05 -11.47 2.77
C ALA A 62 -20.40 -11.25 4.25
N ARG A 63 -21.70 -11.12 4.58
CA ARG A 63 -22.21 -10.99 5.96
C ARG A 63 -21.95 -12.21 6.84
N LEU A 64 -21.85 -13.39 6.24
CA LEU A 64 -21.50 -14.62 6.94
C LEU A 64 -19.99 -14.69 7.16
N LEU A 65 -19.21 -14.51 6.10
CA LEU A 65 -17.76 -14.65 6.10
C LEU A 65 -17.06 -13.63 7.01
N CYS A 66 -17.56 -12.39 7.06
CA CYS A 66 -16.98 -11.33 7.90
C CYS A 66 -17.03 -11.65 9.41
N ARG A 67 -17.85 -12.61 9.84
CA ARG A 67 -17.93 -13.04 11.25
C ARG A 67 -16.77 -13.96 11.65
N TYR A 68 -16.08 -14.56 10.68
CA TYR A 68 -15.00 -15.52 10.91
C TYR A 68 -13.60 -14.90 10.82
N THR A 69 -13.52 -13.65 10.39
CA THR A 69 -12.28 -12.87 10.40
C THR A 69 -12.01 -12.39 11.84
N LYS A 70 -10.74 -12.23 12.20
CA LYS A 70 -10.38 -11.78 13.54
C LYS A 70 -10.84 -10.33 13.72
N ARG A 71 -11.33 -9.98 14.92
CA ARG A 71 -11.84 -8.65 15.32
C ARG A 71 -10.91 -7.44 15.10
N HIS A 72 -9.65 -7.65 14.71
CA HIS A 72 -8.66 -6.60 14.45
C HIS A 72 -8.08 -6.67 13.02
N GLY A 73 -8.80 -7.30 12.08
CA GLY A 73 -8.40 -7.39 10.67
C GLY A 73 -9.30 -6.53 9.78
N SER A 74 -8.79 -6.16 8.61
CA SER A 74 -9.48 -5.28 7.64
C SER A 74 -10.68 -5.89 6.92
N LEU A 75 -11.20 -7.04 7.38
CA LEU A 75 -12.33 -7.75 6.73
C LEU A 75 -13.43 -8.10 7.73
N THR A 76 -13.60 -7.27 8.76
CA THR A 76 -14.57 -7.50 9.84
C THR A 76 -15.97 -7.00 9.49
N SER A 77 -16.07 -6.03 8.58
CA SER A 77 -17.35 -5.54 8.08
C SER A 77 -17.85 -6.34 6.87
N PRO A 78 -19.19 -6.46 6.67
CA PRO A 78 -19.75 -7.03 5.45
C PRO A 78 -19.35 -6.29 4.18
N ALA A 79 -19.20 -4.97 4.25
CA ALA A 79 -18.81 -4.14 3.11
C ALA A 79 -17.39 -4.48 2.66
N THR A 80 -16.45 -4.53 3.58
CA THR A 80 -15.04 -4.81 3.29
C THR A 80 -14.83 -6.25 2.82
N MET A 81 -15.58 -7.21 3.39
CA MET A 81 -15.62 -8.58 2.88
C MET A 81 -16.20 -8.67 1.46
N GLN A 82 -17.25 -7.91 1.15
CA GLN A 82 -17.82 -7.88 -0.18
C GLN A 82 -16.81 -7.33 -1.19
N LEU A 83 -16.15 -6.21 -0.89
CA LEU A 83 -15.12 -5.65 -1.74
C LEU A 83 -13.94 -6.61 -1.95
N ALA A 84 -13.53 -7.35 -0.92
CA ALA A 84 -12.53 -8.40 -1.07
C ALA A 84 -12.97 -9.53 -2.03
N MET A 85 -14.24 -9.93 -1.96
CA MET A 85 -14.83 -10.92 -2.88
C MET A 85 -14.91 -10.40 -4.31
N ASP A 86 -15.21 -9.10 -4.48
CA ASP A 86 -15.30 -8.46 -5.79
C ASP A 86 -13.91 -8.30 -6.42
N GLU A 87 -12.87 -8.06 -5.61
CA GLU A 87 -11.50 -7.87 -6.08
C GLU A 87 -10.81 -9.17 -6.52
N VAL A 88 -10.97 -10.27 -5.78
CA VAL A 88 -10.24 -11.52 -6.08
C VAL A 88 -11.14 -12.72 -6.41
N GLY A 89 -12.45 -12.51 -6.40
CA GLY A 89 -13.44 -13.53 -6.69
C GLY A 89 -13.90 -14.29 -5.44
N THR A 90 -15.20 -14.60 -5.40
CA THR A 90 -15.84 -15.33 -4.30
C THR A 90 -15.17 -16.67 -4.02
N TRP A 91 -14.84 -17.45 -5.06
CA TRP A 91 -14.26 -18.78 -4.89
C TRP A 91 -12.90 -18.74 -4.21
N ARG A 92 -12.07 -17.75 -4.56
CA ARG A 92 -10.77 -17.55 -3.94
C ARG A 92 -10.89 -17.15 -2.47
N ILE A 93 -11.85 -16.31 -2.12
CA ILE A 93 -12.13 -15.96 -0.72
C ILE A 93 -12.60 -17.17 0.08
N LEU A 94 -13.44 -18.04 -0.51
CA LEU A 94 -13.88 -19.27 0.16
C LEU A 94 -12.70 -20.24 0.42
N LEU A 95 -11.83 -20.44 -0.57
CA LEU A 95 -10.60 -21.22 -0.40
C LEU A 95 -9.68 -20.60 0.66
N ALA A 96 -9.55 -19.27 0.68
CA ALA A 96 -8.78 -18.56 1.68
C ALA A 96 -9.37 -18.72 3.09
N ALA A 97 -10.70 -18.67 3.24
CA ALA A 97 -11.39 -18.90 4.49
C ALA A 97 -11.15 -20.33 5.01
N ALA A 98 -11.26 -21.34 4.13
CA ALA A 98 -10.95 -22.73 4.46
C ALA A 98 -9.48 -22.91 4.88
N ALA A 99 -8.53 -22.36 4.11
CA ALA A 99 -7.11 -22.39 4.45
C ALA A 99 -6.80 -21.67 5.78
N GLY A 100 -7.47 -20.55 6.05
CA GLY A 100 -7.38 -19.84 7.32
C GLY A 100 -7.90 -20.66 8.50
N ALA A 101 -9.00 -21.40 8.32
CA ALA A 101 -9.55 -22.30 9.33
C ALA A 101 -8.59 -23.46 9.64
N VAL A 102 -8.02 -24.10 8.61
CA VAL A 102 -6.99 -25.13 8.75
C VAL A 102 -5.75 -24.56 9.45
N GLY A 103 -5.30 -23.38 9.05
CA GLY A 103 -4.20 -22.67 9.71
C GLY A 103 -4.42 -22.46 11.20
N ARG A 104 -5.65 -22.09 11.60
CA ARG A 104 -6.03 -21.94 13.01
C ARG A 104 -5.94 -23.27 13.76
N LEU A 105 -6.43 -24.36 13.17
CA LEU A 105 -6.35 -25.70 13.75
C LEU A 105 -4.89 -26.15 13.95
N LEU A 106 -4.03 -25.84 12.99
CA LEU A 106 -2.59 -26.14 13.04
C LEU A 106 -1.75 -25.11 13.81
N ARG A 107 -2.40 -24.13 14.48
CA ARG A 107 -1.73 -23.02 15.22
C ARG A 107 -0.73 -22.23 14.37
N ARG A 108 -0.93 -22.17 13.05
CA ARG A 108 -0.11 -21.44 12.08
C ARG A 108 -0.96 -20.33 11.43
N PRO A 109 -0.89 -19.09 11.93
CA PRO A 109 -1.69 -17.99 11.39
C PRO A 109 -1.24 -17.57 9.99
N GLY A 110 -2.11 -16.86 9.26
CA GLY A 110 -1.75 -16.16 8.01
C GLY A 110 -2.07 -16.89 6.71
N TYR A 111 -2.52 -18.16 6.74
CA TYR A 111 -2.90 -18.88 5.52
C TYR A 111 -4.03 -18.23 4.72
N PHE A 112 -4.95 -17.52 5.40
CA PHE A 112 -5.99 -16.74 4.73
C PHE A 112 -5.37 -15.76 3.72
N TYR A 113 -4.49 -14.87 4.16
CA TYR A 113 -3.88 -13.86 3.29
C TYR A 113 -2.93 -14.45 2.25
N ARG A 114 -2.28 -15.58 2.54
CA ARG A 114 -1.46 -16.30 1.53
C ARG A 114 -2.30 -16.77 0.35
N VAL A 115 -3.53 -17.22 0.58
CA VAL A 115 -4.43 -17.69 -0.48
C VAL A 115 -5.21 -16.52 -1.10
N ALA A 116 -5.75 -15.62 -0.27
CA ALA A 116 -6.49 -14.44 -0.71
C ALA A 116 -5.62 -13.52 -1.59
N GLY A 117 -4.33 -13.42 -1.28
CA GLY A 117 -3.34 -12.67 -2.05
C GLY A 117 -3.20 -11.22 -1.61
N LEU A 118 -2.21 -10.56 -2.22
CA LEU A 118 -1.84 -9.17 -1.93
C LEU A 118 -3.01 -8.18 -2.07
N PRO A 119 -3.88 -8.23 -3.10
CA PRO A 119 -4.97 -7.25 -3.23
C PRO A 119 -5.91 -7.21 -2.02
N VAL A 120 -6.14 -8.35 -1.37
CA VAL A 120 -6.98 -8.46 -0.17
C VAL A 120 -6.22 -8.02 1.09
N ALA A 121 -4.91 -8.27 1.14
CA ALA A 121 -4.07 -7.84 2.26
C ALA A 121 -3.92 -6.31 2.33
N LEU A 122 -4.00 -5.64 1.17
CA LEU A 122 -3.93 -4.19 1.02
C LEU A 122 -5.28 -3.47 1.20
N ILE A 123 -6.36 -4.20 1.50
CA ILE A 123 -7.62 -3.53 1.81
C ILE A 123 -7.48 -2.93 3.21
N ASP A 124 -7.64 -1.61 3.29
CA ASP A 124 -7.72 -0.87 4.54
C ASP A 124 -9.19 -0.59 4.87
N ASP A 125 -9.59 -0.94 6.08
CA ASP A 125 -10.97 -0.81 6.54
C ASP A 125 -11.21 0.61 7.08
N VAL A 126 -12.43 0.91 7.49
CA VAL A 126 -12.75 2.20 8.12
C VAL A 126 -11.90 2.36 9.38
N ALA A 127 -11.20 3.51 9.48
CA ALA A 127 -10.13 3.84 10.42
C ALA A 127 -8.71 3.42 9.98
N GLY A 128 -7.93 4.40 9.55
CA GLY A 128 -6.55 4.22 9.11
C GLY A 128 -6.02 5.36 8.23
N THR A 129 -6.92 6.07 7.55
CA THR A 129 -6.58 7.14 6.61
C THR A 129 -6.91 8.55 7.14
N MET A 130 -6.26 9.60 6.62
CA MET A 130 -6.56 11.00 7.00
C MET A 130 -7.98 11.43 6.61
N PRO A 131 -8.62 12.41 7.29
CA PRO A 131 -9.88 13.01 6.83
C PRO A 131 -9.81 13.62 5.41
N PRO A 132 -10.82 13.41 4.54
CA PRO A 132 -12.11 12.75 4.77
C PRO A 132 -12.13 11.22 4.54
N PHE A 133 -10.99 10.62 4.23
CA PHE A 133 -10.89 9.22 3.84
C PHE A 133 -10.96 8.24 5.04
N HIS A 134 -10.84 8.72 6.28
CA HIS A 134 -11.04 7.89 7.49
C HIS A 134 -12.40 7.16 7.54
N ALA A 135 -13.41 7.69 6.84
CA ALA A 135 -14.75 7.11 6.74
C ALA A 135 -14.94 6.17 5.53
N HIS A 136 -13.88 5.93 4.74
CA HIS A 136 -13.92 5.13 3.53
C HIS A 136 -13.11 3.85 3.72
N ILE A 137 -13.49 2.81 2.97
CA ILE A 137 -12.67 1.64 2.72
C ILE A 137 -11.76 1.97 1.54
N VAL A 138 -10.46 1.72 1.68
CA VAL A 138 -9.46 1.93 0.62
C VAL A 138 -8.97 0.57 0.13
N LEU A 139 -9.08 0.31 -1.17
CA LEU A 139 -8.51 -0.90 -1.78
C LEU A 139 -7.10 -0.62 -2.26
N GLY A 140 -6.21 -1.60 -2.27
CA GLY A 140 -4.87 -1.37 -2.80
C GLY A 140 -4.83 -1.05 -4.30
N PRO A 141 -3.81 -0.33 -4.79
CA PRO A 141 -3.76 0.23 -6.14
C PRO A 141 -3.65 -0.86 -7.20
N ARG A 142 -4.23 -0.58 -8.36
CA ARG A 142 -4.08 -1.41 -9.55
C ARG A 142 -2.80 -1.07 -10.27
N HIS A 143 -2.16 -2.10 -10.84
CA HIS A 143 -0.99 -1.97 -11.69
C HIS A 143 0.14 -1.12 -11.05
N ALA A 144 0.39 -1.28 -9.75
CA ALA A 144 1.33 -0.45 -9.00
C ALA A 144 2.74 -0.40 -9.63
N ASP A 145 3.23 -1.51 -10.19
CA ASP A 145 4.49 -1.54 -10.94
C ASP A 145 4.47 -0.62 -12.17
N GLN A 146 3.35 -0.59 -12.91
CA GLN A 146 3.20 0.27 -14.09
C GLN A 146 3.10 1.75 -13.68
N VAL A 147 2.40 2.06 -12.59
CA VAL A 147 2.35 3.42 -12.05
C VAL A 147 3.74 3.88 -11.62
N ALA A 148 4.47 3.06 -10.85
CA ALA A 148 5.83 3.36 -10.44
C ALA A 148 6.76 3.52 -11.65
N GLN A 149 6.61 2.69 -12.69
CA GLN A 149 7.37 2.82 -13.93
C GLN A 149 7.05 4.13 -14.66
N ALA A 150 5.78 4.51 -14.77
CA ALA A 150 5.37 5.75 -15.44
C ALA A 150 5.95 6.99 -14.76
N VAL A 151 5.99 7.02 -13.43
CA VAL A 151 6.68 8.08 -12.68
C VAL A 151 8.17 8.08 -12.97
N ALA A 152 8.80 6.89 -12.97
CA ALA A 152 10.23 6.77 -13.23
C ALA A 152 10.61 7.23 -14.65
N ASP A 153 9.81 6.88 -15.65
CA ASP A 153 9.99 7.30 -17.04
C ASP A 153 9.81 8.82 -17.17
N ARG A 154 8.87 9.40 -16.41
CA ARG A 154 8.55 10.83 -16.48
C ARG A 154 9.59 11.73 -15.81
N LEU A 155 10.19 11.28 -14.72
CA LEU A 155 11.16 12.06 -13.93
C LEU A 155 12.62 11.61 -14.11
N GLY A 156 12.86 10.43 -14.69
CA GLY A 156 14.19 9.82 -14.77
C GLY A 156 14.74 9.37 -13.40
N VAL A 157 13.85 9.08 -12.44
CA VAL A 157 14.20 8.71 -11.06
C VAL A 157 13.49 7.43 -10.65
N ASP A 158 14.23 6.49 -10.06
CA ASP A 158 13.66 5.26 -9.53
C ASP A 158 12.48 5.55 -8.61
N THR A 159 11.38 4.82 -8.78
CA THR A 159 10.15 5.03 -8.01
C THR A 159 9.62 3.72 -7.44
N VAL A 160 9.08 3.78 -6.23
CA VAL A 160 8.38 2.70 -5.53
C VAL A 160 7.09 3.18 -4.90
N ILE A 161 6.14 2.26 -4.79
CA ILE A 161 4.89 2.41 -4.05
C ILE A 161 4.93 1.40 -2.92
N VAL A 162 4.74 1.87 -1.68
CA VAL A 162 4.88 1.04 -0.48
C VAL A 162 3.67 1.17 0.42
N ASP A 163 3.32 0.04 1.04
CA ASP A 163 2.50 0.01 2.24
C ASP A 163 3.46 -0.11 3.43
N ALA A 164 3.54 0.93 4.25
CA ALA A 164 4.47 1.04 5.37
C ALA A 164 3.72 1.44 6.62
N ASN A 165 4.08 0.86 7.77
CA ASN A 165 3.52 1.24 9.07
C ASN A 165 4.62 1.48 10.12
N ASP A 166 4.23 2.11 11.22
CA ASP A 166 5.16 2.51 12.29
C ASP A 166 5.71 1.32 13.10
N LEU A 167 5.24 0.09 12.84
CA LEU A 167 5.77 -1.14 13.42
C LEU A 167 6.96 -1.69 12.62
N GLY A 168 7.44 -0.96 11.63
CA GLY A 168 8.59 -1.31 10.81
C GLY A 168 8.30 -2.36 9.74
N LYS A 169 7.03 -2.64 9.44
CA LYS A 169 6.66 -3.48 8.30
C LYS A 169 6.50 -2.60 7.07
N VAL A 170 7.18 -2.99 6.01
CA VAL A 170 7.15 -2.30 4.71
C VAL A 170 7.00 -3.33 3.60
N ASP A 171 5.85 -3.30 2.95
CA ASP A 171 5.56 -4.09 1.76
C ASP A 171 5.71 -3.21 0.52
N VAL A 172 6.62 -3.60 -0.39
CA VAL A 172 6.76 -2.92 -1.69
C VAL A 172 5.67 -3.43 -2.61
N VAL A 173 4.61 -2.63 -2.76
CA VAL A 173 3.44 -2.93 -3.58
C VAL A 173 3.74 -2.75 -5.06
N GLY A 174 4.47 -1.68 -5.41
CA GLY A 174 4.87 -1.37 -6.78
C GLY A 174 6.31 -0.90 -6.86
N ALA A 175 7.02 -1.23 -7.94
CA ALA A 175 8.36 -0.73 -8.19
C ALA A 175 8.66 -0.58 -9.69
N SER A 176 9.33 0.52 -10.03
CA SER A 176 9.98 0.68 -11.33
C SER A 176 11.09 -0.36 -11.54
N ARG A 177 11.43 -0.61 -12.81
CA ARG A 177 12.34 -1.67 -13.24
C ARG A 177 13.73 -1.49 -12.64
N GLY A 178 14.26 -2.57 -12.08
CA GLY A 178 15.63 -2.61 -11.55
C GLY A 178 15.76 -2.12 -10.11
N VAL A 179 14.67 -1.66 -9.48
CA VAL A 179 14.69 -1.30 -8.06
C VAL A 179 14.76 -2.55 -7.17
N PRO A 180 15.77 -2.67 -6.28
CA PRO A 180 15.90 -3.82 -5.39
C PRO A 180 14.91 -3.72 -4.21
N ARG A 181 13.75 -4.39 -4.32
CA ARG A 181 12.66 -4.33 -3.31
C ARG A 181 13.12 -4.61 -1.87
N ARG A 182 14.01 -5.60 -1.66
CA ARG A 182 14.51 -5.96 -0.32
C ARG A 182 15.28 -4.82 0.35
N LEU A 183 16.12 -4.14 -0.41
CA LEU A 183 16.85 -2.96 0.07
C LEU A 183 15.89 -1.82 0.39
N VAL A 184 14.88 -1.61 -0.46
CA VAL A 184 13.88 -0.58 -0.22
C VAL A 184 13.11 -0.83 1.07
N SER A 185 12.62 -2.04 1.30
CA SER A 185 11.94 -2.39 2.55
C SER A 185 12.80 -2.12 3.79
N SER A 186 14.11 -2.44 3.75
CA SER A 186 15.00 -2.18 4.89
C SER A 186 15.31 -0.69 5.09
N LEU A 187 15.30 0.10 4.02
CA LEU A 187 15.53 1.55 4.09
C LEU A 187 14.33 2.33 4.63
N LEU A 188 13.13 1.77 4.63
CA LEU A 188 11.88 2.49 4.92
C LEU A 188 11.19 2.04 6.22
N THR A 189 11.86 1.25 7.07
CA THR A 189 11.28 0.72 8.32
C THR A 189 10.90 1.80 9.34
N ASP A 190 11.42 3.01 9.17
CA ASP A 190 11.07 4.20 9.96
C ASP A 190 9.84 4.96 9.41
N ASN A 191 9.21 4.43 8.35
CA ASN A 191 8.01 4.97 7.72
C ASN A 191 8.08 6.49 7.43
N PRO A 192 8.90 6.92 6.46
CA PRO A 192 9.12 8.34 6.23
C PRO A 192 7.88 9.08 5.69
N CYS A 193 6.89 8.37 5.15
CA CYS A 193 5.63 8.97 4.69
C CYS A 193 4.72 9.36 5.86
N GLY A 194 4.86 8.71 7.02
CA GLY A 194 3.94 8.85 8.15
C GLY A 194 2.56 8.22 7.89
N ASN A 195 1.77 8.04 8.94
CA ASN A 195 0.47 7.34 8.87
C ASN A 195 -0.77 8.24 9.05
N TYR A 196 -0.61 9.55 9.27
CA TYR A 196 -1.71 10.38 9.75
C TYR A 196 -1.75 11.77 9.06
N GLU A 197 -1.93 12.85 9.83
CA GLU A 197 -2.18 14.20 9.32
C GLU A 197 -0.92 14.92 8.78
N GLN A 198 0.22 14.24 8.69
CA GLN A 198 1.46 14.83 8.16
C GLN A 198 1.31 15.27 6.70
N GLN A 199 0.38 14.65 5.95
CA GLN A 199 0.15 14.92 4.52
C GLN A 199 1.42 14.80 3.67
N THR A 200 2.31 13.87 4.02
CA THR A 200 3.58 13.60 3.35
C THR A 200 3.57 12.25 2.61
N PRO A 201 2.60 12.00 1.71
CA PRO A 201 2.48 10.69 1.07
C PRO A 201 3.61 10.40 0.08
N LEU A 202 4.49 11.37 -0.16
CA LEU A 202 5.65 11.24 -1.02
C LEU A 202 6.94 11.56 -0.24
N THR A 203 7.95 10.71 -0.37
CA THR A 203 9.28 10.93 0.19
C THR A 203 10.34 10.75 -0.88
N VAL A 204 11.32 11.66 -0.92
CA VAL A 204 12.53 11.47 -1.74
C VAL A 204 13.66 10.93 -0.85
N VAL A 205 14.16 9.75 -1.18
CA VAL A 205 15.30 9.11 -0.50
C VAL A 205 16.56 9.36 -1.30
N LYS A 206 17.52 10.10 -0.73
CA LYS A 206 18.70 10.57 -1.45
C LYS A 206 19.77 9.48 -1.57
N ALA A 207 20.32 9.31 -2.78
CA ALA A 207 21.44 8.39 -3.07
C ALA A 207 21.26 6.96 -2.51
N TYR A 208 20.05 6.41 -2.60
CA TYR A 208 19.64 5.20 -1.87
C TYR A 208 20.47 3.94 -2.20
N ARG A 209 20.97 3.82 -3.44
CA ARG A 209 21.82 2.68 -3.85
C ARG A 209 23.22 2.73 -3.25
N GLN A 210 23.74 3.91 -2.92
CA GLN A 210 25.06 4.04 -2.30
C GLN A 210 25.04 3.59 -0.82
N ALA A 211 23.88 3.61 -0.19
CA ALA A 211 23.68 3.08 1.16
C ALA A 211 23.98 1.56 1.20
N ALA A 212 23.51 0.81 0.20
CA ALA A 212 23.72 -0.63 0.10
C ALA A 212 25.20 -1.01 -0.10
N GLY A 213 25.96 -0.20 -0.83
CA GLY A 213 27.38 -0.45 -1.09
C GLY A 213 28.29 -0.18 0.11
N ARG A 214 27.82 0.56 1.12
CA ARG A 214 28.60 0.87 2.33
C ARG A 214 28.48 -0.22 3.40
N GLU A 215 27.33 -0.85 3.55
CA GLU A 215 27.12 -1.94 4.52
C GLU A 215 27.92 -3.21 4.18
N GLY A 216 28.11 -3.50 2.89
CA GLY A 216 28.90 -4.65 2.43
C GLY A 216 30.43 -4.48 2.48
N ARG A 217 30.95 -3.31 2.88
CA ARG A 217 32.40 -3.05 3.05
C ARG A 217 32.85 -3.00 4.50
N THR A 218 31.92 -3.12 5.44
CA THR A 218 32.16 -3.12 6.89
C THR A 218 31.95 -4.50 7.54
N ALA A 219 31.84 -5.57 6.74
CA ALA A 219 31.79 -6.95 7.18
C ALA A 219 33.09 -7.68 6.83
#